data_AF-A0A6G3WYZ1-F1
#
_entry.id   AF-A0A6G3WYZ1-F1
#
_cell.length_a   1.000
_cell.length_b   1.000
_cell.length_c   1.000
_cell.angle_alpha   90.00
_cell.angle_beta   90.00
_cell.angle_gamma   90.00
#
_symmetry.space_group_name_H-M   'P 1'
#
loop_
_entity.id
_entity.type
_entity.pdbx_description
1 polymer ?
#
loop_
_entity_poly.entity_id
_entity_poly.type
_entity_poly.pdbx_seq_one_letter_code
_entity_poly.pdbx_strand_id
1 'polypeptide(L)'
;MSGAFVLRAGTLSLRASRRGVVVCGLLSAALLALALWAFTLGSYALSLGDLVSVMSGTAGNSVRTVVLEWRAPRIVAAVLFGAALAMGGAVFQSLTRNPLGSPDVIGFTTGSYTGVVVTLLAGASSYTALAAGALAGGLVTALAVYLLAFRRG
;
A
#
# COMPACT_ATOMS: atom_id res chain seq x y z
N MET A 1 2.30 18.64 29.62
CA MET A 1 3.12 17.49 30.03
C MET A 1 3.54 16.68 28.80
N SER A 2 4.47 17.19 27.99
CA SER A 2 4.88 16.54 26.74
C SER A 2 6.11 15.66 26.99
N GLY A 3 5.87 14.41 27.39
CA GLY A 3 6.90 13.38 27.54
C GLY A 3 7.37 12.88 26.17
N ALA A 4 8.07 13.74 25.43
CA ALA A 4 8.78 13.33 24.22
C ALA A 4 10.03 12.56 24.65
N PHE A 5 10.06 11.25 24.37
CA PHE A 5 11.26 10.44 24.57
C PHE A 5 12.24 10.77 23.45
N VAL A 6 13.47 11.13 23.83
CA VAL A 6 14.58 11.27 22.89
C VAL A 6 15.38 9.98 22.96
N LEU A 7 15.16 9.09 21.99
CA LEU A 7 15.96 7.87 21.84
C LEU A 7 17.21 8.25 21.06
N ARG A 8 18.37 8.17 21.71
CA ARG A 8 19.67 8.31 21.07
C ARG A 8 20.31 6.93 20.93
N ALA A 9 20.46 6.48 19.70
CA ALA A 9 21.17 5.24 19.36
C ALA A 9 22.33 5.60 18.41
N GLY A 10 23.52 5.82 18.97
CA GLY A 10 24.70 6.23 18.20
C GLY A 10 24.51 7.60 17.51
N THR A 11 24.55 7.62 16.17
CA THR A 11 24.32 8.82 15.35
C THR A 11 22.85 9.17 15.15
N LEU A 12 21.92 8.30 15.55
CA LEU A 12 20.49 8.50 15.38
C LEU A 12 19.86 9.09 16.65
N SER A 13 19.21 10.25 16.51
CA SER A 13 18.42 10.88 17.59
C SER A 13 16.96 11.00 17.15
N LEU A 14 16.10 10.12 17.68
CA LEU A 14 14.67 10.12 17.40
C LEU A 14 13.91 10.79 18.54
N ARG A 15 13.11 11.80 18.22
CA ARG A 15 12.18 12.43 19.17
C ARG A 15 10.79 11.87 18.94
N ALA A 16 10.36 10.94 19.78
CA ALA A 16 9.06 10.29 19.66
C ALA A 16 8.13 10.71 20.80
N SER A 17 6.90 11.10 20.46
CA SER A 17 5.87 11.31 21.48
C SER A 17 5.38 9.96 21.98
N ARG A 18 5.20 9.80 23.31
CA ARG A 18 4.68 8.55 23.89
C ARG A 18 3.37 8.09 23.22
N ARG A 19 2.48 9.05 22.91
CA ARG A 19 1.22 8.78 22.20
C ARG A 19 1.47 8.23 20.79
N GLY A 20 2.37 8.85 20.02
CA GLY A 20 2.70 8.39 18.66
C GLY A 20 3.28 6.98 18.66
N VAL A 21 4.19 6.66 19.57
CA VAL A 21 4.78 5.31 19.69
C VAL A 21 3.70 4.27 20.00
N VAL A 22 2.83 4.55 20.98
CA VAL A 22 1.76 3.62 21.37
C VAL A 22 0.77 3.41 20.22
N VAL A 23 0.30 4.49 19.57
CA VAL A 23 -0.67 4.38 18.48
C VAL A 23 -0.07 3.65 17.28
N CYS A 24 1.14 4.00 16.84
CA CYS A 24 1.80 3.30 15.72
C CYS A 24 2.07 1.84 16.06
N GLY A 25 2.45 1.53 17.32
CA GLY A 25 2.65 0.17 17.79
C GLY A 25 1.37 -0.65 17.74
N LEU A 26 0.25 -0.11 18.24
CA LEU A 26 -1.06 -0.76 18.21
C LEU A 26 -1.56 -0.98 16.77
N LEU A 27 -1.43 0.03 15.90
CA LEU A 27 -1.83 -0.10 14.49
C LEU A 27 -0.97 -1.14 13.75
N SER A 28 0.34 -1.19 14.02
CA SER A 28 1.22 -2.21 13.44
C SER A 28 0.86 -3.61 13.93
N ALA A 29 0.54 -3.78 15.22
CA ALA A 29 0.09 -5.05 15.76
C ALA A 29 -1.27 -5.47 15.16
N ALA A 30 -2.21 -4.54 15.02
CA ALA A 30 -3.49 -4.79 14.37
C ALA A 30 -3.30 -5.20 12.90
N LEU A 31 -2.41 -4.53 12.16
CA LEU A 31 -2.07 -4.86 10.77
C LEU A 31 -1.52 -6.29 10.67
N LEU A 32 -0.60 -6.67 11.55
CA LEU A 32 -0.04 -8.03 11.58
C LEU A 32 -1.12 -9.07 11.91
N ALA A 33 -1.98 -8.80 12.89
CA ALA A 33 -3.09 -9.68 13.24
C ALA A 33 -4.06 -9.86 12.06
N LEU A 34 -4.43 -8.78 11.37
CA LEU A 34 -5.27 -8.82 10.18
C LEU A 34 -4.61 -9.57 9.02
N ALA A 35 -3.29 -9.40 8.82
CA ALA A 35 -2.55 -10.13 7.79
C ALA A 35 -2.52 -11.64 8.07
N LEU A 36 -2.27 -12.04 9.32
CA LEU A 36 -2.35 -13.45 9.74
C LEU A 36 -3.77 -14.01 9.61
N TRP A 37 -4.78 -13.21 9.94
CA TRP A 37 -6.16 -13.61 9.78
C TRP A 37 -6.56 -13.74 8.29
N ALA A 38 -6.06 -12.86 7.42
CA ALA A 38 -6.28 -12.94 5.98
C ALA A 38 -5.77 -14.25 5.36
N PHE A 39 -4.77 -14.89 5.98
CA PHE A 39 -4.32 -16.22 5.56
C PHE A 39 -5.31 -17.34 5.88
N THR A 40 -6.25 -17.17 6.81
CA THR A 40 -7.26 -18.20 7.13
C THR A 40 -8.54 -18.01 6.33
N LEU A 41 -8.79 -16.80 5.81
CA LEU A 41 -9.92 -16.48 4.93
C LEU A 41 -9.78 -17.09 3.53
N GLY A 42 -10.76 -17.88 3.11
CA GLY A 42 -10.87 -18.41 1.75
C GLY A 42 -11.54 -19.78 1.68
N SER A 43 -11.76 -20.28 0.46
CA SER A 43 -12.45 -21.57 0.21
C SER A 43 -11.68 -22.79 0.72
N TYR A 44 -10.36 -22.63 0.91
CA TYR A 44 -9.50 -23.65 1.52
C TYR A 44 -9.34 -23.29 3.00
N ALA A 45 -9.91 -24.12 3.89
CA ALA A 45 -9.75 -23.95 5.33
C ALA A 45 -8.28 -24.18 5.69
N LEU A 46 -7.59 -23.08 6.02
CA LEU A 46 -6.21 -23.12 6.49
C LEU A 46 -6.20 -22.75 7.97
N SER A 47 -5.56 -23.60 8.77
CA SER A 47 -5.28 -23.30 10.18
C SER A 47 -3.97 -22.52 10.30
N LEU A 48 -3.76 -21.85 11.44
CA LEU A 48 -2.47 -21.22 11.75
C LEU A 48 -1.33 -22.25 11.84
N GLY A 49 -1.64 -23.50 12.19
CA GLY A 49 -0.67 -24.60 12.18
C GLY A 49 -0.18 -24.94 10.77
N ASP A 50 -1.02 -24.76 9.75
CA ASP A 50 -0.64 -24.98 8.36
C ASP A 50 0.33 -23.90 7.85
N LEU A 51 0.26 -22.68 8.39
CA LEU A 51 1.25 -21.64 8.09
C LEU A 51 2.63 -21.99 8.66
N VAL A 52 2.66 -22.52 9.87
CA VAL A 52 3.91 -23.00 10.48
C VAL A 52 4.48 -24.16 9.68
N SER A 53 3.65 -25.11 9.24
CA SER A 53 4.11 -26.25 8.42
C SER A 53 4.62 -25.82 7.04
N VAL A 54 4.03 -24.78 6.44
CA VAL A 54 4.54 -24.17 5.19
C VAL A 54 5.89 -23.51 5.42
N MET A 55 6.07 -22.79 6.54
CA MET A 55 7.36 -22.17 6.89
C MET A 55 8.44 -23.20 7.24
N SER A 56 8.07 -24.30 7.92
CA SER A 56 9.01 -25.40 8.24
C SER A 56 9.25 -26.35 7.07
N GLY A 57 8.61 -26.13 5.92
CA GLY A 57 8.78 -26.95 4.71
C GLY A 57 8.15 -28.35 4.80
N THR A 58 7.31 -28.60 5.80
CA THR A 58 6.65 -29.90 6.03
C THR A 58 5.22 -29.96 5.48
N ALA A 59 4.70 -28.84 4.98
CA ALA A 59 3.39 -28.78 4.35
C ALA A 59 3.35 -29.52 3.00
N GLY A 60 2.20 -30.12 2.69
CA GLY A 60 1.94 -30.69 1.37
C GLY A 60 1.96 -29.63 0.26
N ASN A 61 2.34 -30.03 -0.95
CA ASN A 61 2.51 -29.12 -2.11
C ASN A 61 1.28 -28.23 -2.36
N SER A 62 0.06 -28.75 -2.26
CA SER A 62 -1.16 -27.98 -2.48
C SER A 62 -1.34 -26.85 -1.46
N VAL A 63 -1.08 -27.11 -0.18
CA VAL A 63 -1.17 -26.11 0.90
C VAL A 63 -0.11 -25.02 0.68
N ARG A 64 1.11 -25.42 0.34
CA ARG A 64 2.22 -24.51 0.05
C ARG A 64 1.91 -23.58 -1.12
N THR A 65 1.37 -24.10 -2.22
CA THR A 65 0.98 -23.29 -3.39
C THR A 65 -0.13 -22.29 -3.05
N VAL A 66 -1.19 -22.70 -2.35
CA VAL A 66 -2.26 -21.76 -1.96
C VAL A 66 -1.72 -20.64 -1.06
N VAL A 67 -0.87 -20.96 -0.09
CA VAL A 67 -0.30 -19.97 0.82
C VAL A 67 0.67 -19.03 0.09
N LEU A 68 1.66 -19.57 -0.62
CA LEU A 68 2.76 -18.78 -1.18
C LEU A 68 2.45 -18.14 -2.53
N GLU A 69 1.67 -18.80 -3.39
CA GLU A 69 1.43 -18.32 -4.76
C GLU A 69 0.12 -17.53 -4.88
N TRP A 70 -0.88 -17.81 -4.03
CA TRP A 70 -2.19 -17.16 -4.16
C TRP A 70 -2.46 -16.14 -3.05
N ARG A 71 -2.25 -16.51 -1.78
CA ARG A 71 -2.60 -15.64 -0.63
C ARG A 71 -1.50 -14.63 -0.29
N ALA A 72 -0.25 -15.10 -0.16
CA ALA A 72 0.88 -14.25 0.20
C ALA A 72 1.07 -13.03 -0.72
N PRO A 73 1.12 -13.16 -2.07
CA PRO A 73 1.30 -11.99 -2.93
C PRO A 73 0.15 -11.00 -2.81
N ARG A 74 -1.08 -11.47 -2.58
CA ARG A 74 -2.27 -10.63 -2.43
C ARG A 74 -2.26 -9.86 -1.11
N ILE A 75 -1.87 -10.51 -0.01
CA ILE A 75 -1.74 -9.88 1.31
C ILE A 75 -0.61 -8.85 1.30
N VAL A 76 0.55 -9.20 0.73
CA VAL A 76 1.67 -8.26 0.58
C VAL A 76 1.27 -7.07 -0.28
N ALA A 77 0.61 -7.30 -1.42
CA ALA A 77 0.09 -6.22 -2.26
C ALA A 77 -0.91 -5.32 -1.51
N ALA A 78 -1.84 -5.89 -0.73
CA ALA A 78 -2.79 -5.11 0.06
C ALA A 78 -2.10 -4.20 1.09
N VAL A 79 -1.07 -4.71 1.78
CA VAL A 79 -0.28 -3.92 2.74
C VAL A 79 0.49 -2.81 2.03
N LEU A 80 1.19 -3.14 0.94
CA LEU A 80 2.01 -2.17 0.20
C LEU A 80 1.16 -1.08 -0.47
N PHE A 81 0.08 -1.46 -1.16
CA PHE A 81 -0.82 -0.50 -1.80
C PHE A 81 -1.59 0.33 -0.76
N GLY A 82 -2.03 -0.28 0.34
CA GLY A 82 -2.64 0.46 1.45
C GLY A 82 -1.69 1.49 2.05
N ALA A 83 -0.41 1.14 2.26
CA ALA A 83 0.60 2.07 2.73
C ALA A 83 0.87 3.20 1.73
N ALA A 84 0.96 2.89 0.43
CA ALA A 84 1.13 3.88 -0.63
C ALA A 84 -0.05 4.87 -0.69
N LEU A 85 -1.28 4.38 -0.61
CA LEU A 85 -2.48 5.21 -0.56
C LEU A 85 -2.53 6.08 0.70
N ALA A 86 -2.18 5.53 1.87
CA ALA A 86 -2.11 6.28 3.12
C ALA A 86 -1.06 7.41 3.04
N MET A 87 0.12 7.14 2.48
CA MET A 87 1.16 8.15 2.26
C MET A 87 0.70 9.24 1.27
N GLY A 88 0.12 8.84 0.14
CA GLY A 88 -0.40 9.78 -0.86
C GLY A 88 -1.49 10.69 -0.29
N GLY A 89 -2.42 10.13 0.49
CA GLY A 89 -3.43 10.88 1.24
C GLY A 89 -2.80 11.86 2.24
N ALA A 90 -1.86 11.40 3.07
CA ALA A 90 -1.20 12.24 4.07
C ALA A 90 -0.42 13.42 3.46
N VAL A 91 0.30 13.18 2.35
CA VAL A 91 1.01 14.23 1.60
C VAL A 91 0.02 15.24 1.04
N PHE A 92 -1.05 14.76 0.42
CA PHE A 92 -2.05 15.63 -0.20
C PHE A 92 -2.82 16.47 0.84
N GLN A 93 -3.23 15.86 1.96
CA GLN A 93 -3.87 16.56 3.07
C GLN A 93 -2.94 17.62 3.68
N SER A 94 -1.63 17.33 3.77
CA SER A 94 -0.63 18.29 4.26
C SER A 94 -0.42 19.46 3.31
N LEU A 95 -0.36 19.19 2.00
CA LEU A 95 -0.18 20.21 0.97
C LEU A 95 -1.39 21.14 0.88
N THR A 96 -2.59 20.57 0.87
CA THR A 96 -3.86 21.32 0.81
C THR A 96 -4.26 21.93 2.13
N ARG A 97 -3.65 21.50 3.24
CA ARG A 97 -4.07 21.80 4.62
C ARG A 97 -5.55 21.52 4.84
N ASN A 98 -6.08 20.51 4.14
CA ASN A 98 -7.47 20.11 4.19
C ASN A 98 -7.56 18.62 4.54
N PRO A 99 -8.09 18.25 5.73
CA PRO A 99 -8.23 16.86 6.13
C PRO A 99 -9.20 16.06 5.25
N LEU A 100 -10.04 16.73 4.46
CA LEU A 100 -10.94 16.12 3.48
C LEU A 100 -10.30 16.00 2.08
N GLY A 101 -9.08 16.50 1.89
CA GLY A 101 -8.37 16.37 0.63
C GLY A 101 -7.97 14.92 0.37
N SER A 102 -8.25 14.41 -0.82
CA SER A 102 -7.72 13.12 -1.29
C SER A 102 -7.22 13.22 -2.74
N PRO A 103 -6.17 12.47 -3.10
CA PRO A 103 -5.62 12.47 -4.46
C PRO A 103 -6.61 11.94 -5.50
N ASP A 104 -7.59 11.13 -5.09
CA ASP A 104 -8.65 10.62 -5.99
C ASP A 104 -9.54 11.74 -6.55
N VAL A 105 -9.77 12.81 -5.77
CA VAL A 105 -10.63 13.93 -6.19
C VAL A 105 -10.04 14.72 -7.35
N ILE A 106 -8.72 14.70 -7.51
CA ILE A 106 -8.01 15.41 -8.59
C ILE A 106 -7.97 14.61 -9.91
N GLY A 107 -8.21 13.30 -9.85
CA GLY A 107 -8.33 12.46 -11.04
C GLY A 107 -7.09 11.65 -11.41
N PHE A 108 -6.07 11.53 -10.55
CA PHE A 108 -4.89 10.67 -10.80
C PHE A 108 -5.27 9.21 -11.01
N THR A 109 -6.26 8.74 -10.25
CA THR A 109 -6.84 7.40 -10.38
C THR A 109 -7.52 7.20 -11.73
N THR A 110 -8.37 8.14 -12.15
CA THR A 110 -9.02 8.13 -13.46
C THR A 110 -8.01 8.19 -14.61
N GLY A 111 -6.96 9.01 -14.48
CA GLY A 111 -5.86 9.10 -15.41
C GLY A 111 -5.13 7.77 -15.59
N SER A 112 -4.85 7.09 -14.47
CA SER A 112 -4.20 5.78 -14.48
C SER A 112 -5.08 4.72 -15.16
N TYR A 113 -6.37 4.66 -14.83
CA TYR A 113 -7.32 3.75 -15.51
C TYR A 113 -7.43 4.04 -17.00
N THR A 114 -7.45 5.31 -17.39
CA THR A 114 -7.48 5.71 -18.80
C THR A 114 -6.23 5.22 -19.53
N GLY A 115 -5.05 5.34 -18.91
CA GLY A 115 -3.80 4.83 -19.46
C GLY A 115 -3.81 3.31 -19.69
N VAL A 116 -4.41 2.54 -18.76
CA VAL A 116 -4.63 1.10 -18.95
C VAL A 116 -5.53 0.83 -20.14
N VAL A 117 -6.67 1.51 -20.24
CA VAL A 117 -7.64 1.33 -21.33
C VAL A 117 -7.01 1.67 -22.69
N VAL A 118 -6.27 2.78 -22.79
CA VAL A 118 -5.56 3.15 -24.02
C VAL A 118 -4.53 2.10 -24.41
N THR A 119 -3.77 1.59 -23.45
CA THR A 119 -2.76 0.55 -23.69
C THR A 119 -3.40 -0.76 -24.14
N LEU A 120 -4.54 -1.12 -23.53
CA LEU A 120 -5.33 -2.29 -23.93
C LEU A 120 -5.89 -2.14 -25.35
N LEU A 121 -6.45 -0.97 -25.70
CA LEU A 121 -6.96 -0.67 -27.03
C LEU A 121 -5.86 -0.64 -28.10
N ALA A 122 -4.62 -0.30 -27.72
CA ALA A 122 -3.44 -0.40 -28.57
C ALA A 122 -2.98 -1.86 -28.82
N GLY A 123 -3.68 -2.85 -28.25
CA GLY A 123 -3.42 -4.28 -28.48
C GLY A 123 -2.48 -4.92 -27.47
N ALA A 124 -2.05 -4.19 -26.43
CA ALA A 124 -1.21 -4.77 -25.38
C ALA A 124 -2.04 -5.57 -24.38
N SER A 125 -1.61 -6.79 -24.09
CA SER A 125 -2.28 -7.70 -23.14
C SER A 125 -1.38 -8.16 -21.99
N SER A 126 -0.08 -7.83 -22.03
CA SER A 126 0.83 -8.22 -20.94
C SER A 126 0.59 -7.37 -19.69
N TYR A 127 0.72 -7.99 -18.52
CA TYR A 127 0.61 -7.29 -17.23
C TYR A 127 1.58 -6.11 -17.11
N THR A 128 2.80 -6.26 -17.64
CA THR A 128 3.82 -5.21 -17.59
C THR A 128 3.44 -4.02 -18.46
N ALA A 129 2.87 -4.26 -19.65
CA ALA A 129 2.41 -3.19 -20.53
C ALA A 129 1.22 -2.44 -19.91
N LEU A 130 0.24 -3.17 -19.36
CA LEU A 130 -0.91 -2.55 -18.70
C LEU A 130 -0.48 -1.75 -17.46
N ALA A 131 0.45 -2.25 -16.66
CA ALA A 131 1.01 -1.52 -15.52
C ALA A 131 1.78 -0.26 -15.94
N ALA A 132 2.59 -0.34 -17.00
CA ALA A 132 3.26 0.83 -17.57
C ALA A 132 2.26 1.86 -18.11
N GLY A 133 1.20 1.41 -18.76
CA GLY A 133 0.08 2.24 -19.20
C GLY A 133 -0.61 2.96 -18.05
N ALA A 134 -0.87 2.25 -16.94
CA ALA A 134 -1.43 2.84 -15.72
C ALA A 134 -0.54 3.95 -15.17
N LEU A 135 0.76 3.68 -15.03
CA LEU A 135 1.73 4.64 -14.53
C LEU A 135 1.84 5.87 -15.44
N ALA A 136 1.94 5.66 -16.75
CA ALA A 136 2.02 6.74 -17.72
C ALA A 136 0.76 7.62 -17.69
N GLY A 137 -0.43 7.02 -17.69
CA GLY A 137 -1.69 7.76 -17.62
C GLY A 137 -1.83 8.58 -16.34
N GLY A 138 -1.46 8.00 -15.19
CA GLY A 138 -1.42 8.70 -13.90
C GLY A 138 -0.44 9.87 -13.89
N LEU A 139 0.79 9.66 -14.37
CA LEU A 139 1.83 10.70 -14.43
C LEU A 139 1.47 11.84 -15.39
N VAL A 140 0.92 11.52 -16.57
CA VAL A 140 0.44 12.53 -17.53
C VAL A 140 -0.68 13.37 -16.90
N THR A 141 -1.58 12.74 -16.14
CA THR A 141 -2.65 13.45 -15.44
C THR A 141 -2.09 14.34 -14.33
N ALA A 142 -1.11 13.84 -13.56
CA ALA A 142 -0.42 14.63 -12.54
C ALA A 142 0.29 15.85 -13.14
N LEU A 143 0.96 15.68 -14.28
CA LEU A 143 1.60 16.77 -15.02
C LEU A 143 0.57 17.77 -15.53
N ALA A 144 -0.54 17.31 -16.12
CA ALA A 144 -1.60 18.17 -16.63
C ALA A 144 -2.23 19.00 -15.49
N VAL A 145 -2.54 18.38 -14.36
CA VAL A 145 -3.06 19.08 -13.18
C VAL A 145 -2.04 20.09 -12.67
N TYR A 146 -0.76 19.71 -12.58
CA TYR A 146 0.29 20.64 -12.18
C TYR A 146 0.32 21.87 -13.08
N LEU A 147 0.36 21.68 -14.40
CA LEU A 147 0.38 22.78 -15.39
C LEU A 147 -0.86 23.66 -15.32
N LEU A 148 -2.05 23.09 -15.09
CA LEU A 148 -3.31 23.83 -14.98
C LEU A 148 -3.45 24.60 -13.66
N ALA A 149 -2.97 23.99 -12.56
CA ALA A 149 -2.94 24.62 -11.24
C ALA A 149 -1.83 25.67 -11.14
N PHE A 150 -0.84 25.61 -12.02
CA PHE A 150 0.27 26.56 -12.08
C PHE A 150 -0.22 27.92 -12.57
N ARG A 151 -0.71 28.72 -11.63
CA ARG A 151 -1.00 30.14 -11.85
C ARG A 151 0.30 30.93 -11.61
N ARG A 152 1.08 31.14 -12.68
CA ARG A 152 2.23 32.08 -12.80
C ARG A 152 2.89 32.43 -11.45
N GLY A 153 3.95 31.76 -11.02
CA GLY A 153 5.31 32.10 -11.47
C GLY A 153 5.76 31.46 -12.76
#